data_AF-A0A1G9IYG1-F1
#
_entry.id   AF-A0A1G9IYG1-F1
#
_cell.length_a   1.000
_cell.length_b   1.000
_cell.length_c   1.000
_cell.angle_alpha   90.00
_cell.angle_beta   90.00
_cell.angle_gamma   90.00
#
_symmetry.space_group_name_H-M   'P 1'
#
loop_
_entity.id
_entity.type
_entity.pdbx_description
1 polymer ?
#
loop_
_entity_poly.entity_id
_entity_poly.type
_entity_poly.pdbx_seq_one_letter_code
_entity_poly.pdbx_strand_id
1 'polypeptide(L)'
;MSEEIEARDKRVDDTFSITMELQRPLFEDEVEETIKTEDKKINIKKIVKIFGIGIIVLLIGFFIWANKTYSPDETAKLAMTSTQKVEVKVDNYISFTPKNKKATKGFIFYPGAKVEPESYAPICRAIAEQGYEVAILDVPFNIALLGQNKAEKVMKDYPEITNWAVGGHSLGGVAASNFASKNNAVDGVILLASYPMNDHLKQMNKYVLSVWGSKDGVVNFKELIKAKEKLPKDTQYVEIEGANHSQFGDYGLQKGDHEALISSDKQMERTYKNIVKFLDSLQ
;
A
#
# COMPACT_ATOMS: atom_id res chain seq x y z
N MET A 1 -65.40 -41.91 -43.69
CA MET A 1 -64.84 -40.55 -43.78
C MET A 1 -63.37 -40.73 -44.18
N SER A 2 -63.04 -41.23 -45.39
CA SER A 2 -63.31 -40.69 -46.75
C SER A 2 -62.84 -39.24 -46.86
N GLU A 3 -61.94 -38.84 -47.77
CA GLU A 3 -61.60 -39.40 -49.08
C GLU A 3 -60.26 -38.81 -49.59
N GLU A 4 -59.47 -39.64 -50.26
CA GLU A 4 -58.45 -39.25 -51.25
C GLU A 4 -59.09 -38.49 -52.42
N ILE A 5 -58.33 -37.62 -53.09
CA ILE A 5 -58.35 -37.56 -54.56
C ILE A 5 -56.92 -37.38 -55.09
N GLU A 6 -56.47 -38.45 -55.74
CA GLU A 6 -55.34 -38.58 -56.65
C GLU A 6 -55.69 -37.95 -58.02
N ALA A 7 -54.72 -37.35 -58.72
CA ALA A 7 -54.78 -37.21 -60.18
C ALA A 7 -53.38 -37.16 -60.80
N ARG A 8 -53.08 -38.21 -61.58
CA ARG A 8 -51.93 -38.46 -62.46
C ARG A 8 -51.98 -37.63 -63.76
N ASP A 9 -50.82 -37.40 -64.40
CA ASP A 9 -50.47 -37.90 -65.76
C ASP A 9 -48.98 -37.60 -66.06
N LYS A 10 -48.11 -38.61 -66.31
CA LYS A 10 -47.55 -39.08 -67.61
C LYS A 10 -46.85 -37.98 -68.43
N ARG A 11 -45.71 -38.15 -69.12
CA ARG A 11 -44.84 -39.22 -69.65
C ARG A 11 -43.60 -38.43 -70.20
N VAL A 12 -42.37 -38.92 -70.42
CA VAL A 12 -41.87 -39.83 -71.45
C VAL A 12 -40.35 -39.99 -71.18
N ASP A 13 -39.84 -41.18 -71.48
CA ASP A 13 -38.47 -41.69 -71.45
C ASP A 13 -37.41 -40.83 -72.17
N ASP A 14 -36.13 -40.95 -71.77
CA ASP A 14 -35.14 -41.60 -72.64
C ASP A 14 -33.80 -41.84 -71.93
N THR A 15 -33.42 -43.11 -71.93
CA THR A 15 -32.11 -43.63 -71.55
C THR A 15 -31.48 -44.09 -72.85
N PHE A 16 -30.40 -43.49 -73.36
CA PHE A 16 -29.43 -44.19 -74.23
C PHE A 16 -28.23 -43.29 -74.61
N SER A 17 -27.04 -43.86 -74.39
CA SER A 17 -25.81 -43.76 -75.21
C SER A 17 -25.10 -42.40 -75.41
N ILE A 18 -23.84 -42.32 -74.95
CA ILE A 18 -22.66 -42.57 -75.80
C ILE A 18 -21.45 -42.93 -74.93
N THR A 19 -20.86 -44.06 -75.28
CA THR A 19 -19.60 -44.66 -74.84
C THR A 19 -18.37 -43.87 -75.31
N MET A 20 -17.30 -43.84 -74.52
CA MET A 20 -15.94 -44.19 -74.99
C MET A 20 -14.95 -44.30 -73.83
N GLU A 21 -14.55 -45.53 -73.52
CA GLU A 21 -13.24 -45.82 -72.95
C GLU A 21 -12.15 -45.41 -73.94
N LEU A 22 -11.00 -44.93 -73.44
CA LEU A 22 -9.69 -45.31 -73.97
C LEU A 22 -8.57 -44.96 -72.99
N GLN A 23 -7.64 -45.90 -72.91
CA GLN A 23 -6.55 -46.05 -71.96
C GLN A 23 -5.42 -45.01 -72.14
N ARG A 24 -4.85 -44.57 -71.00
CA ARG A 24 -3.44 -44.24 -70.66
C ARG A 24 -2.48 -43.70 -71.75
N PRO A 25 -1.66 -42.69 -71.40
CA PRO A 25 -0.38 -43.02 -70.76
C PRO A 25 -0.07 -42.20 -69.49
N LEU A 26 0.68 -42.84 -68.59
CA LEU A 26 1.44 -42.20 -67.51
C LEU A 26 2.42 -41.21 -68.16
N PHE A 27 2.13 -39.93 -68.04
CA PHE A 27 3.16 -38.89 -68.06
C PHE A 27 3.21 -38.28 -66.68
N GLU A 28 4.37 -38.48 -66.08
CA GLU A 28 4.84 -37.99 -64.80
C GLU A 28 5.08 -36.49 -64.95
N ASP A 29 4.00 -35.71 -64.99
CA ASP A 29 4.12 -34.25 -64.86
C ASP A 29 4.03 -33.95 -63.36
N GLU A 30 5.20 -33.73 -62.75
CA GLU A 30 5.36 -33.14 -61.43
C GLU A 30 4.58 -31.82 -61.36
N VAL A 31 3.29 -31.90 -61.00
CA VAL A 31 2.56 -30.74 -60.51
C VAL A 31 2.95 -30.60 -59.05
N GLU A 32 4.09 -29.96 -58.83
CA GLU A 32 4.51 -29.45 -57.54
C GLU A 32 3.46 -28.40 -57.11
N GLU A 33 2.40 -28.86 -56.44
CA GLU A 33 1.45 -28.02 -55.72
C GLU A 33 2.23 -27.29 -54.63
N THR A 34 2.78 -26.13 -54.99
CA THR A 34 3.38 -25.20 -54.05
C THR A 34 2.25 -24.62 -53.20
N ILE A 35 1.94 -25.31 -52.11
CA ILE A 35 1.29 -24.70 -50.95
C ILE A 35 2.23 -23.59 -50.50
N LYS A 36 1.98 -22.36 -50.98
CA LYS A 36 2.59 -21.15 -50.40
C LYS A 36 1.98 -20.98 -49.02
N THR A 37 2.54 -21.66 -48.03
CA THR A 37 2.53 -21.14 -46.66
C THR A 37 3.23 -19.79 -46.73
N GLU A 38 2.46 -18.71 -46.73
CA GLU A 38 2.99 -17.39 -46.37
C GLU A 38 3.50 -17.51 -44.93
N ASP A 39 4.77 -17.90 -44.79
CA ASP A 39 5.52 -17.66 -43.58
C ASP A 39 5.53 -16.15 -43.38
N LYS A 40 4.59 -15.63 -42.59
CA LYS A 40 4.65 -14.27 -42.07
C LYS A 40 5.98 -14.16 -41.34
N LYS A 41 7.03 -13.72 -42.05
CA LYS A 41 8.34 -13.42 -41.47
C LYS A 41 8.11 -12.38 -40.40
N ILE A 42 8.03 -12.84 -39.16
CA ILE A 42 7.87 -11.99 -38.00
C ILE A 42 9.03 -10.99 -38.04
N ASN A 43 8.71 -9.71 -38.23
CA ASN A 43 9.73 -8.69 -38.30
C ASN A 43 10.24 -8.43 -36.88
N ILE A 44 11.23 -9.23 -36.46
CA ILE A 44 11.82 -9.19 -35.12
C ILE A 44 12.23 -7.76 -34.74
N LYS A 45 12.71 -6.95 -35.70
CA LYS A 45 13.04 -5.53 -35.45
C LYS A 45 11.81 -4.68 -35.11
N LYS A 46 10.65 -4.92 -35.73
CA LYS A 46 9.38 -4.26 -35.37
C LYS A 46 8.87 -4.74 -34.02
N ILE A 47 8.97 -6.03 -33.70
CA ILE A 47 8.57 -6.55 -32.38
C ILE A 47 9.46 -5.99 -31.28
N VAL A 48 10.78 -5.99 -31.45
CA VAL A 48 11.73 -5.39 -30.49
C VAL A 48 11.46 -3.90 -30.31
N LYS A 49 11.12 -3.16 -31.39
CA LYS A 49 10.75 -1.75 -31.28
C LYS A 49 9.43 -1.54 -30.53
N ILE A 50 8.39 -2.33 -30.81
CA ILE A 50 7.09 -2.26 -30.11
C ILE A 50 7.27 -2.62 -28.64
N PHE A 51 8.02 -3.67 -28.34
CA PHE A 51 8.32 -4.10 -26.97
C PHE A 51 9.15 -3.05 -26.23
N GLY A 52 10.15 -2.45 -26.90
CA GLY A 52 10.94 -1.35 -26.36
C GLY A 52 10.09 -0.10 -26.06
N ILE A 53 9.19 0.29 -26.97
CA ILE A 53 8.22 1.38 -26.72
C ILE A 53 7.30 1.02 -25.55
N GLY A 54 6.80 -0.22 -25.49
CA GLY A 54 5.97 -0.71 -24.38
C GLY A 54 6.67 -0.60 -23.03
N ILE A 55 7.94 -1.02 -22.95
CA ILE A 55 8.78 -0.86 -21.75
C ILE A 55 8.93 0.63 -21.39
N ILE A 56 9.21 1.50 -22.36
CA ILE A 56 9.36 2.94 -22.10
C ILE A 56 8.06 3.53 -21.54
N VAL A 57 6.90 3.20 -22.11
CA VAL A 57 5.60 3.66 -21.61
C VAL A 57 5.34 3.13 -20.20
N LEU A 58 5.66 1.87 -19.91
CA LEU A 58 5.54 1.29 -18.58
C LEU A 58 6.46 2.00 -17.56
N LEU A 59 7.71 2.29 -17.95
CA LEU A 59 8.66 3.01 -17.09
C LEU A 59 8.19 4.44 -16.80
N ILE A 60 7.68 5.16 -17.81
CA ILE A 60 7.11 6.50 -17.63
C ILE A 60 5.87 6.44 -16.73
N GLY A 61 4.96 5.49 -16.97
CA GLY A 61 3.76 5.31 -16.16
C GLY A 61 4.09 4.96 -14.70
N PHE A 62 5.06 4.06 -14.49
CA PHE A 62 5.58 3.72 -13.18
C PHE A 62 6.22 4.95 -12.51
N PHE A 63 7.01 5.74 -13.24
CA PHE A 63 7.65 6.95 -12.71
C PHE A 63 6.61 7.98 -12.27
N ILE A 64 5.58 8.25 -13.07
CA ILE A 64 4.49 9.17 -12.70
C ILE A 64 3.75 8.65 -11.45
N TRP A 65 3.44 7.36 -11.41
CA TRP A 65 2.78 6.75 -10.25
C TRP A 65 3.64 6.78 -8.99
N ALA A 66 4.95 6.53 -9.13
CA ALA A 66 5.91 6.52 -8.03
C ALA A 66 6.03 7.90 -7.39
N ASN A 67 6.08 8.96 -8.20
CA ASN A 67 6.21 10.36 -7.75
C ASN A 67 4.89 11.01 -7.33
N LYS A 68 3.74 10.35 -7.52
CA LYS A 68 2.45 10.89 -7.05
C LYS A 68 2.29 10.60 -5.56
N THR A 69 2.70 11.56 -4.74
CA THR A 69 2.69 11.51 -3.27
C THR A 69 1.91 12.68 -2.67
N TYR A 70 1.60 12.58 -1.38
CA TYR A 70 1.20 13.71 -0.55
C TYR A 70 2.46 14.29 0.08
N SER A 71 2.75 15.55 -0.23
CA SER A 71 3.95 16.26 0.20
C SER A 71 3.69 17.05 1.48
N PRO A 72 4.73 17.34 2.29
CA PRO A 72 4.56 18.05 3.54
C PRO A 72 4.12 19.50 3.32
N ASP A 73 3.20 19.95 4.16
CA ASP A 73 2.79 21.34 4.28
C ASP A 73 3.81 22.15 5.11
N GLU A 74 3.52 23.43 5.34
CA GLU A 74 4.45 24.37 5.97
C GLU A 74 4.82 23.97 7.40
N THR A 75 3.87 23.47 8.20
CA THR A 75 4.11 23.11 9.60
C THR A 75 5.06 21.90 9.68
N ALA A 76 4.88 20.92 8.81
CA ALA A 76 5.79 19.79 8.65
C ALA A 76 7.20 20.24 8.26
N LYS A 77 7.33 21.10 7.24
CA LYS A 77 8.64 21.64 6.81
C LYS A 77 9.35 22.39 7.95
N LEU A 78 8.62 23.21 8.71
CA LEU A 78 9.19 23.92 9.86
C LEU A 78 9.62 22.95 10.97
N ALA A 79 8.86 21.87 11.20
CA ALA A 79 9.18 20.86 12.20
C ALA A 79 10.43 20.03 11.87
N MET A 80 10.92 20.06 10.62
CA MET A 80 12.17 19.42 10.21
C MET A 80 13.44 20.19 10.62
N THR A 81 13.29 21.39 11.19
CA THR A 81 14.43 22.20 11.62
C THR A 81 14.78 21.92 13.09
N SER A 82 16.07 21.69 13.35
CA SER A 82 16.59 21.56 14.71
C SER A 82 16.29 22.78 15.57
N THR A 83 15.99 22.57 16.85
CA THR A 83 15.75 23.63 17.84
C THR A 83 16.75 23.54 19.00
N GLN A 84 16.58 24.40 20.02
CA GLN A 84 17.32 24.26 21.27
C GLN A 84 16.90 23.02 22.08
N LYS A 85 15.69 22.49 21.86
CA LYS A 85 15.15 21.34 22.61
C LYS A 85 15.39 20.01 21.92
N VAL A 86 15.34 19.99 20.58
CA VAL A 86 15.40 18.77 19.76
C VAL A 86 16.38 18.95 18.61
N GLU A 87 17.25 17.96 18.42
CA GLU A 87 18.05 17.80 17.21
C GLU A 87 17.24 17.01 16.18
N VAL A 88 17.21 17.51 14.94
CA VAL A 88 16.61 16.81 13.79
C VAL A 88 17.72 16.42 12.82
N LYS A 89 17.80 15.13 12.47
CA LYS A 89 18.74 14.61 11.45
C LYS A 89 17.97 13.82 10.39
N VAL A 90 18.40 13.94 9.14
CA VAL A 90 17.79 13.28 8.00
C VAL A 90 18.85 12.42 7.32
N ASP A 91 18.79 11.12 7.57
CA ASP A 91 19.73 10.13 7.01
C ASP A 91 18.93 8.94 6.41
N ASN A 92 19.07 7.74 6.99
CA ASN A 92 18.30 6.55 6.60
C ASN A 92 16.85 6.58 7.11
N TYR A 93 16.55 7.56 7.97
CA TYR A 93 15.29 7.89 8.60
C TYR A 93 15.43 9.34 9.12
N ILE A 94 14.31 9.94 9.51
CA ILE A 94 14.31 11.26 10.14
C ILE A 94 14.30 11.06 11.65
N SER A 95 15.35 11.46 12.35
CA SER A 95 15.40 11.39 13.82
C SER A 95 15.10 12.72 14.48
N PHE A 96 14.49 12.64 15.66
CA PHE A 96 14.18 13.75 16.55
C PHE A 96 14.72 13.39 17.94
N THR A 97 15.91 13.88 18.25
CA THR A 97 16.65 13.54 19.47
C THR A 97 16.53 14.67 20.51
N PRO A 98 16.04 14.40 21.74
CA PRO A 98 15.96 15.42 22.78
C PRO A 98 17.35 15.84 23.26
N LYS A 99 17.62 17.14 23.29
CA LYS A 99 18.93 17.69 23.72
C LYS A 99 19.07 17.81 25.23
N ASN A 100 17.96 18.00 25.94
CA ASN A 100 17.97 18.33 27.37
C ASN A 100 17.91 17.11 28.29
N LYS A 101 17.76 15.90 27.73
CA LYS A 101 17.61 14.66 28.48
C LYS A 101 18.10 13.49 27.64
N LYS A 102 18.82 12.56 28.27
CA LYS A 102 19.11 11.27 27.64
C LYS A 102 17.83 10.43 27.60
N ALA A 103 17.34 10.15 26.40
CA ALA A 103 16.18 9.28 26.21
C ALA A 103 16.52 7.83 26.60
N THR A 104 15.57 7.16 27.25
CA THR A 104 15.62 5.70 27.52
C THR A 104 14.43 4.97 26.90
N LYS A 105 13.46 5.73 26.38
CA LYS A 105 12.27 5.24 25.69
C LYS A 105 12.21 5.86 24.31
N GLY A 106 11.82 5.06 23.32
CA GLY A 106 11.81 5.47 21.92
C GLY A 106 10.52 5.15 21.20
N PHE A 107 10.26 5.89 20.14
CA PHE A 107 9.11 5.70 19.26
C PHE A 107 9.53 5.71 17.78
N ILE A 108 9.19 4.65 17.05
CA ILE A 108 9.44 4.55 15.61
C ILE A 108 8.12 4.67 14.85
N PHE A 109 8.05 5.67 13.98
CA PHE A 109 6.87 6.01 13.20
C PHE A 109 6.96 5.51 11.76
N TYR A 110 5.96 4.75 11.33
CA TYR A 110 5.77 4.30 9.96
C TYR A 110 4.78 5.25 9.24
N PRO A 111 5.18 5.91 8.15
CA PRO A 111 4.31 6.82 7.42
C PRO A 111 3.16 6.10 6.69
N GLY A 112 2.08 6.84 6.45
CA GLY A 112 0.94 6.40 5.65
C GLY A 112 1.28 6.20 4.16
N ALA A 113 0.43 5.47 3.45
CA ALA A 113 0.65 5.15 2.04
C ALA A 113 0.71 6.42 1.17
N LYS A 114 1.80 6.56 0.40
CA LYS A 114 2.08 7.70 -0.48
C LYS A 114 2.22 9.04 0.24
N VAL A 115 2.29 9.08 1.56
CA VAL A 115 2.56 10.30 2.33
C VAL A 115 4.06 10.39 2.59
N GLU A 116 4.65 11.53 2.24
CA GLU A 116 6.08 11.80 2.49
C GLU A 116 6.37 11.81 4.01
N PRO A 117 7.44 11.14 4.49
CA PRO A 117 7.75 10.99 5.92
C PRO A 117 7.76 12.31 6.73
N GLU A 118 8.26 13.38 6.14
CA GLU A 118 8.37 14.72 6.72
C GLU A 118 7.01 15.26 7.18
N SER A 119 5.91 14.81 6.57
CA SER A 119 4.55 15.21 6.93
C SER A 119 4.19 14.86 8.38
N TYR A 120 4.88 13.90 8.99
CA TYR A 120 4.65 13.48 10.38
C TYR A 120 5.61 14.17 11.37
N ALA A 121 6.53 15.00 10.89
CA ALA A 121 7.48 15.74 11.72
C ALA A 121 6.85 16.56 12.86
N PRO A 122 5.68 17.21 12.72
CA PRO A 122 5.10 17.99 13.81
C PRO A 122 4.78 17.15 15.05
N ILE A 123 4.12 16.00 14.86
CA ILE A 123 3.80 15.07 15.96
C ILE A 123 5.08 14.46 16.52
N CYS A 124 6.00 13.99 15.67
CA CYS A 124 7.23 13.34 16.10
C CYS A 124 8.16 14.28 16.88
N ARG A 125 8.32 15.52 16.42
CA ARG A 125 9.06 16.55 17.17
C ARG A 125 8.40 16.86 18.50
N ALA A 126 7.07 16.98 18.56
CA ALA A 126 6.36 17.24 19.80
C ALA A 126 6.55 16.12 20.84
N ILE A 127 6.57 14.85 20.41
CA ILE A 127 6.90 13.70 21.26
C ILE A 127 8.36 13.78 21.74
N ALA A 128 9.29 14.09 20.84
CA ALA A 128 10.71 14.23 21.19
C ALA A 128 10.96 15.37 22.19
N GLU A 129 10.22 16.48 22.08
CA GLU A 129 10.26 17.57 23.06
C GLU A 129 9.84 17.14 24.48
N GLN A 130 9.13 16.01 24.64
CA GLN A 130 8.81 15.40 25.94
C GLN A 130 9.91 14.46 26.45
N GLY A 131 11.02 14.32 25.74
CA GLY A 131 12.20 13.56 26.19
C GLY A 131 12.26 12.11 25.71
N TYR A 132 11.61 11.81 24.59
CA TYR A 132 11.63 10.51 23.90
C TYR A 132 12.53 10.57 22.66
N GLU A 133 13.20 9.47 22.33
CA GLU A 133 13.84 9.36 21.02
C GLU A 133 12.78 9.02 19.98
N VAL A 134 12.71 9.76 18.87
CA VAL A 134 11.69 9.52 17.85
C VAL A 134 12.33 9.40 16.48
N ALA A 135 11.90 8.42 15.70
CA ALA A 135 12.35 8.24 14.32
C ALA A 135 11.16 8.05 13.38
N ILE A 136 11.10 8.80 12.28
CA ILE A 136 10.19 8.53 11.17
C ILE A 136 10.94 7.75 10.12
N LEU A 137 10.43 6.57 9.77
CA LEU A 137 11.07 5.75 8.75
C LEU A 137 10.91 6.37 7.37
N ASP A 138 12.03 6.55 6.68
CA ASP A 138 12.03 6.67 5.22
C ASP A 138 11.77 5.28 4.64
N VAL A 139 10.76 5.13 3.77
CA VAL A 139 10.32 3.83 3.22
C VAL A 139 10.18 3.89 1.71
N PRO A 140 10.50 2.80 0.98
CA PRO A 140 10.48 2.81 -0.48
C PRO A 140 9.13 3.25 -1.04
N PHE A 141 9.15 4.24 -1.94
CA PHE A 141 7.97 4.81 -2.61
C PHE A 141 6.88 5.35 -1.66
N ASN A 142 7.24 5.68 -0.41
CA ASN A 142 6.30 6.04 0.66
C ASN A 142 5.28 4.93 0.95
N ILE A 143 5.70 3.67 0.86
CA ILE A 143 4.88 2.49 1.17
C ILE A 143 5.54 1.72 2.31
N ALA A 144 5.02 1.90 3.53
CA ALA A 144 5.56 1.30 4.74
C ALA A 144 5.70 -0.23 4.70
N LEU A 145 4.83 -0.93 3.95
CA LEU A 145 4.92 -2.38 3.78
C LEU A 145 6.21 -2.83 3.06
N LEU A 146 6.83 -1.98 2.23
CA LEU A 146 8.09 -2.29 1.53
C LEU A 146 9.33 -2.03 2.41
N GLY A 147 9.16 -1.35 3.55
CA GLY A 147 10.22 -0.98 4.48
C GLY A 147 10.01 -1.52 5.89
N GLN A 148 9.20 -2.58 6.08
CA GLN A 148 8.78 -3.05 7.41
C GLN A 148 9.94 -3.27 8.39
N ASN A 149 11.05 -3.83 7.92
CA ASN A 149 12.19 -4.17 8.79
C ASN A 149 13.15 -2.99 9.03
N LYS A 150 12.93 -1.81 8.43
CA LYS A 150 13.81 -0.65 8.63
C LYS A 150 13.86 -0.17 10.10
N ALA A 151 12.82 -0.45 10.89
CA ALA A 151 12.84 -0.17 12.34
C ALA A 151 13.99 -0.88 13.08
N GLU A 152 14.44 -2.06 12.62
CA GLU A 152 15.59 -2.74 13.25
C GLU A 152 16.85 -1.90 13.19
N LYS A 153 17.05 -1.14 12.11
CA LYS A 153 18.21 -0.26 11.99
C LYS A 153 18.14 0.86 13.03
N VAL A 154 16.97 1.50 13.18
CA VAL A 154 16.79 2.54 14.20
C VAL A 154 17.10 1.97 15.59
N MET A 155 16.50 0.83 15.95
CA MET A 155 16.73 0.23 17.27
C MET A 155 18.20 -0.11 17.53
N LYS A 156 18.96 -0.49 16.48
CA LYS A 156 20.42 -0.75 16.58
C LYS A 156 21.25 0.53 16.71
N ASP A 157 20.82 1.63 16.09
CA ASP A 157 21.52 2.90 16.13
C ASP A 157 21.38 3.60 17.50
N TYR A 158 20.36 3.24 18.30
CA TYR A 158 20.08 3.80 19.63
C TYR A 158 20.07 2.73 20.74
N PRO A 159 21.22 2.11 21.07
CA PRO A 159 21.31 1.03 22.05
C PRO A 159 20.99 1.46 23.50
N GLU A 160 20.92 2.75 23.78
CA GLU A 160 20.53 3.31 25.08
C GLU A 160 19.02 3.26 25.35
N ILE A 161 18.20 3.02 24.32
CA ILE A 161 16.76 2.93 24.45
C ILE A 161 16.38 1.52 24.92
N THR A 162 15.84 1.43 26.13
CA THR A 162 15.45 0.18 26.77
C THR A 162 14.03 -0.23 26.46
N ASN A 163 13.16 0.72 26.12
CA ASN A 163 11.77 0.43 25.76
C ASN A 163 11.41 1.10 24.42
N TRP A 164 10.85 0.30 23.51
CA TRP A 164 10.46 0.74 22.18
C TRP A 164 8.96 0.60 21.97
N ALA A 165 8.34 1.69 21.52
CA ALA A 165 7.09 1.60 20.78
C ALA A 165 7.37 1.73 19.29
N VAL A 166 6.58 1.00 18.49
CA VAL A 166 6.45 1.28 17.05
C VAL A 166 5.02 1.67 16.74
N GLY A 167 4.80 2.45 15.71
CA GLY A 167 3.45 2.81 15.34
C GLY A 167 3.40 3.48 13.99
N GLY A 168 2.21 3.79 13.53
CA GLY A 168 2.07 4.47 12.26
C GLY A 168 0.66 4.81 11.90
N HIS A 169 0.57 5.61 10.85
CA HIS A 169 -0.68 6.08 10.30
C HIS A 169 -1.18 5.18 9.18
N SER A 170 -2.44 4.76 9.23
CA SER A 170 -3.10 4.02 8.15
C SER A 170 -2.31 2.76 7.76
N LEU A 171 -1.84 2.63 6.50
CA LEU A 171 -0.96 1.53 6.07
C LEU A 171 0.33 1.41 6.90
N GLY A 172 0.85 2.53 7.42
CA GLY A 172 1.99 2.56 8.33
C GLY A 172 1.71 1.82 9.64
N GLY A 173 0.52 1.98 10.20
CA GLY A 173 0.10 1.22 11.40
C GLY A 173 0.02 -0.29 11.14
N VAL A 174 -0.41 -0.70 9.94
CA VAL A 174 -0.38 -2.11 9.54
C VAL A 174 1.07 -2.62 9.48
N ALA A 175 1.98 -1.86 8.86
CA ALA A 175 3.40 -2.20 8.80
C ALA A 175 4.04 -2.29 10.20
N ALA A 176 3.76 -1.32 11.07
CA ALA A 176 4.23 -1.29 12.44
C ALA A 176 3.75 -2.50 13.24
N SER A 177 2.46 -2.85 13.13
CA SER A 177 1.90 -4.04 13.79
C SER A 177 2.57 -5.32 13.30
N ASN A 178 2.79 -5.46 11.98
CA ASN A 178 3.46 -6.63 11.40
C ASN A 178 4.91 -6.77 11.86
N PHE A 179 5.61 -5.64 12.02
CA PHE A 179 6.97 -5.63 12.57
C PHE A 179 6.97 -6.07 14.03
N ALA A 180 6.12 -5.48 14.87
CA ALA A 180 6.01 -5.80 16.29
C ALA A 180 5.59 -7.27 16.54
N SER A 181 4.71 -7.83 15.70
CA SER A 181 4.28 -9.24 15.75
C SER A 181 5.40 -10.25 15.52
N LYS A 182 6.60 -9.81 15.12
CA LYS A 182 7.78 -10.65 14.87
C LYS A 182 8.97 -10.25 15.72
N ASN A 183 8.82 -9.23 16.57
CA ASN A 183 9.94 -8.64 17.30
C ASN A 183 9.62 -8.51 18.80
N ASN A 184 10.35 -9.26 19.62
CA ASN A 184 10.20 -9.24 21.07
C ASN A 184 10.74 -7.95 21.70
N ALA A 185 11.66 -7.24 21.05
CA ALA A 185 12.24 -6.00 21.55
C ALA A 185 11.33 -4.76 21.38
N VAL A 186 10.14 -4.94 20.82
CA VAL A 186 9.10 -3.90 20.76
C VAL A 186 8.11 -4.12 21.90
N ASP A 187 7.97 -3.16 22.80
CA ASP A 187 7.07 -3.25 23.96
C ASP A 187 5.65 -2.81 23.62
N GLY A 188 5.53 -1.77 22.79
CA GLY A 188 4.27 -1.11 22.47
C GLY A 188 3.98 -0.93 20.98
N VAL A 189 2.69 -0.94 20.62
CA VAL A 189 2.22 -0.63 19.27
C VAL A 189 1.20 0.51 19.30
N ILE A 190 1.42 1.54 18.48
CA ILE A 190 0.52 2.68 18.31
C ILE A 190 -0.11 2.64 16.92
N LEU A 191 -1.43 2.51 16.86
CA LEU A 191 -2.21 2.43 15.62
C LEU A 191 -2.99 3.73 15.43
N LEU A 192 -2.57 4.57 14.48
CA LEU A 192 -3.29 5.80 14.13
C LEU A 192 -4.13 5.53 12.87
N ALA A 193 -5.46 5.60 13.01
CA ALA A 193 -6.43 5.27 11.96
C ALA A 193 -6.12 3.93 11.26
N SER A 194 -5.75 2.92 12.07
CA SER A 194 -5.22 1.64 11.58
C SER A 194 -5.59 0.49 12.51
N TYR A 195 -5.42 -0.73 12.01
CA TYR A 195 -5.70 -1.97 12.74
C TYR A 195 -4.79 -3.12 12.26
N PRO A 196 -4.47 -4.10 13.12
CA PRO A 196 -3.64 -5.24 12.72
C PRO A 196 -4.42 -6.22 11.83
N MET A 197 -3.67 -6.94 10.98
CA MET A 197 -4.26 -7.96 10.10
C MET A 197 -4.46 -9.32 10.80
N ASN A 198 -3.63 -9.63 11.80
CA ASN A 198 -3.65 -10.84 12.62
C ASN A 198 -3.78 -10.51 14.12
N ASP A 199 -3.85 -11.53 14.97
CA ASP A 199 -3.98 -11.44 16.42
C ASP A 199 -2.64 -11.66 17.17
N HIS A 200 -1.50 -11.62 16.49
CA HIS A 200 -0.21 -11.90 17.13
C HIS A 200 0.15 -10.88 18.21
N LEU A 201 -0.25 -9.61 18.05
CA LEU A 201 -0.05 -8.60 19.11
C LEU A 201 -0.74 -9.02 20.42
N LYS A 202 -1.93 -9.62 20.32
CA LYS A 202 -2.66 -10.18 21.45
C LYS A 202 -1.98 -11.42 22.01
N GLN A 203 -1.52 -12.33 21.16
CA GLN A 203 -0.83 -13.55 21.59
C GLN A 203 0.50 -13.24 22.30
N MET A 204 1.21 -12.19 21.87
CA MET A 204 2.45 -11.71 22.48
C MET A 204 2.21 -10.76 23.66
N ASN A 205 0.96 -10.44 23.99
CA ASN A 205 0.56 -9.51 25.05
C ASN A 205 1.31 -8.16 24.96
N LYS A 206 1.43 -7.61 23.75
CA LYS A 206 2.03 -6.29 23.52
C LYS A 206 1.15 -5.19 24.11
N TYR A 207 1.72 -4.08 24.58
CA TYR A 207 0.91 -2.91 24.89
C TYR A 207 0.40 -2.29 23.59
N VAL A 208 -0.88 -1.90 23.52
CA VAL A 208 -1.44 -1.28 22.31
C VAL A 208 -2.23 -0.02 22.63
N LEU A 209 -1.97 1.03 21.86
CA LEU A 209 -2.81 2.23 21.75
C LEU A 209 -3.42 2.27 20.35
N SER A 210 -4.75 2.34 20.26
CA SER A 210 -5.50 2.52 19.02
C SER A 210 -6.21 3.88 19.04
N VAL A 211 -5.85 4.75 18.10
CA VAL A 211 -6.38 6.12 17.98
C VAL A 211 -7.03 6.29 16.61
N TRP A 212 -8.21 6.90 16.54
CA TRP A 212 -8.86 7.27 15.28
C TRP A 212 -9.66 8.56 15.43
N GLY A 213 -10.05 9.17 14.31
CA GLY A 213 -10.92 10.36 14.30
C GLY A 213 -12.37 10.00 14.01
N SER A 214 -13.34 10.67 14.66
CA SER A 214 -14.76 10.37 14.45
C SER A 214 -15.31 10.84 13.09
N LYS A 215 -14.52 11.62 12.33
CA LYS A 215 -14.80 12.03 10.95
C LYS A 215 -13.90 11.36 9.92
N ASP A 216 -13.10 10.37 10.31
CA ASP A 216 -12.24 9.65 9.37
C ASP A 216 -13.06 9.05 8.21
N GLY A 217 -12.79 9.47 6.97
CA GLY A 217 -13.47 8.97 5.77
C GLY A 217 -12.77 7.80 5.09
N VAL A 218 -11.55 7.47 5.52
CA VAL A 218 -10.68 6.50 4.84
C VAL A 218 -10.62 5.18 5.59
N VAL A 219 -10.56 5.22 6.92
CA VAL A 219 -10.51 4.02 7.75
C VAL A 219 -11.82 3.24 7.63
N ASN A 220 -11.72 1.93 7.46
CA ASN A 220 -12.88 1.08 7.52
C ASN A 220 -13.29 0.85 8.98
N PHE A 221 -14.23 1.63 9.49
CA PHE A 221 -14.71 1.52 10.88
C PHE A 221 -15.22 0.13 11.26
N LYS A 222 -15.87 -0.58 10.32
CA LYS A 222 -16.35 -1.94 10.58
C LYS A 222 -15.18 -2.88 10.84
N GLU A 223 -14.12 -2.77 10.06
CA GLU A 223 -12.90 -3.56 10.27
C GLU A 223 -12.12 -3.12 11.51
N LEU A 224 -12.08 -1.81 11.83
CA LEU A 224 -11.50 -1.30 13.08
C LEU A 224 -12.21 -1.88 14.31
N ILE A 225 -13.55 -1.91 14.31
CA ILE A 225 -14.33 -2.49 15.40
C ILE A 225 -14.08 -4.00 15.53
N LYS A 226 -14.07 -4.74 14.42
CA LYS A 226 -13.76 -6.18 14.43
C LYS A 226 -12.33 -6.45 14.91
N ALA A 227 -11.37 -5.59 14.57
CA ALA A 227 -9.99 -5.76 14.95
C ALA A 227 -9.76 -5.71 16.47
N LYS A 228 -10.70 -5.19 17.26
CA LYS A 228 -10.66 -5.27 18.73
C LYS A 228 -10.53 -6.71 19.23
N GLU A 229 -11.08 -7.69 18.52
CA GLU A 229 -10.96 -9.11 18.88
C GLU A 229 -9.53 -9.65 18.70
N LYS A 230 -8.75 -9.03 17.81
CA LYS A 230 -7.35 -9.35 17.50
C LYS A 230 -6.35 -8.65 18.42
N LEU A 231 -6.83 -7.77 19.30
CA LEU A 231 -6.00 -6.93 20.14
C LEU A 231 -6.00 -7.42 21.60
N PRO A 232 -4.92 -7.13 22.36
CA PRO A 232 -4.86 -7.37 23.80
C PRO A 232 -6.05 -6.76 24.54
N LYS A 233 -6.48 -7.39 25.65
CA LYS A 233 -7.65 -6.93 26.42
C LYS A 233 -7.44 -5.57 27.07
N ASP A 234 -6.20 -5.23 27.40
CA ASP A 234 -5.74 -3.98 27.99
C ASP A 234 -5.39 -2.90 26.96
N THR A 235 -5.74 -3.11 25.68
CA THR A 235 -5.60 -2.10 24.63
C THR A 235 -6.30 -0.80 25.01
N GLN A 236 -5.58 0.31 24.90
CA GLN A 236 -6.12 1.65 25.08
C GLN A 236 -6.75 2.11 23.76
N TYR A 237 -8.03 2.51 23.81
CA TYR A 237 -8.77 3.01 22.65
C TYR A 237 -9.10 4.48 22.83
N VAL A 238 -8.81 5.28 21.80
CA VAL A 238 -9.04 6.73 21.80
C VAL A 238 -9.71 7.15 20.50
N GLU A 239 -10.94 7.63 20.59
CA GLU A 239 -11.56 8.39 19.52
C GLU A 239 -11.31 9.88 19.74
N ILE A 240 -10.77 10.56 18.73
CA ILE A 240 -10.64 12.02 18.74
C ILE A 240 -11.88 12.60 18.05
N GLU A 241 -12.79 13.16 18.86
CA GLU A 241 -14.01 13.75 18.32
C GLU A 241 -13.71 14.93 17.39
N GLY A 242 -14.28 14.87 16.18
CA GLY A 242 -14.11 15.87 15.12
C GLY A 242 -12.84 15.70 14.28
N ALA A 243 -11.95 14.76 14.61
CA ALA A 243 -10.76 14.48 13.82
C ALA A 243 -11.06 13.66 12.56
N ASN A 244 -10.27 13.83 11.50
CA ASN A 244 -10.33 13.03 10.27
C ASN A 244 -9.08 12.15 10.10
N HIS A 245 -8.93 11.49 8.94
CA HIS A 245 -7.76 10.65 8.64
C HIS A 245 -6.50 11.49 8.39
N SER A 246 -6.63 12.56 7.63
CA SER A 246 -5.48 13.23 7.00
C SER A 246 -4.66 14.05 8.00
N GLN A 247 -5.31 14.63 9.00
CA GLN A 247 -4.67 15.47 10.02
C GLN A 247 -3.88 14.68 11.09
N PHE A 248 -3.66 13.38 10.91
CA PHE A 248 -2.60 12.66 11.64
C PHE A 248 -1.19 13.00 11.10
N GLY A 249 -1.10 13.71 9.97
CA GLY A 249 0.10 14.40 9.51
C GLY A 249 -0.28 15.76 8.90
N ASP A 250 0.72 16.50 8.45
CA ASP A 250 0.57 17.82 7.82
C ASP A 250 0.94 17.73 6.32
N TYR A 251 -0.06 17.35 5.50
CA TYR A 251 0.09 17.10 4.06
C TYR A 251 -1.18 17.40 3.25
N GLY A 252 -2.10 18.18 3.82
CA GLY A 252 -3.42 18.46 3.26
C GLY A 252 -4.42 17.28 3.34
N LEU A 253 -5.57 17.46 2.69
CA LEU A 253 -6.66 16.48 2.71
C LEU A 253 -6.39 15.31 1.76
N GLN A 254 -6.43 14.09 2.30
CA GLN A 254 -6.29 12.85 1.54
C GLN A 254 -7.56 12.55 0.74
N LYS A 255 -7.38 12.00 -0.47
CA LYS A 255 -8.50 11.54 -1.29
C LYS A 255 -9.34 10.51 -0.54
N GLY A 256 -10.65 10.77 -0.45
CA GLY A 256 -11.64 9.88 0.17
C GLY A 256 -11.84 10.14 1.66
N ASP A 257 -11.07 11.03 2.27
CA ASP A 257 -11.31 11.47 3.65
C ASP A 257 -12.45 12.49 3.72
N HIS A 258 -12.95 12.75 4.92
CA HIS A 258 -13.89 13.84 5.18
C HIS A 258 -13.17 15.07 5.77
N GLU A 259 -13.84 16.21 5.68
CA GLU A 259 -13.42 17.42 6.39
C GLU A 259 -13.47 17.21 7.92
N ALA A 260 -12.41 17.62 8.60
CA ALA A 260 -12.36 17.63 10.05
C ALA A 260 -13.22 18.76 10.63
N LEU A 261 -13.72 18.57 11.85
CA LEU A 261 -14.39 19.62 12.64
C LEU A 261 -13.44 20.35 13.59
N ILE A 262 -12.22 19.85 13.74
CA ILE A 262 -11.15 20.48 14.53
C ILE A 262 -9.95 20.77 13.63
N SER A 263 -9.18 21.80 13.97
CA SER A 263 -7.97 22.14 13.22
C SER A 263 -6.91 21.04 13.30
N SER A 264 -6.05 20.99 12.29
CA SER A 264 -4.89 20.10 12.23
C SER A 264 -4.05 20.18 13.51
N ASP A 265 -3.72 21.39 13.99
CA ASP A 265 -2.99 21.60 15.24
C ASP A 265 -3.64 20.93 16.44
N LYS A 266 -4.97 21.05 16.60
CA LYS A 266 -5.70 20.44 17.71
C LYS A 266 -5.70 18.92 17.62
N GLN A 267 -5.84 18.37 16.41
CA GLN A 267 -5.79 16.93 16.19
C GLN A 267 -4.40 16.37 16.47
N MET A 268 -3.36 16.98 15.90
CA MET A 268 -1.97 16.61 16.13
C MET A 268 -1.61 16.72 17.62
N GLU A 269 -2.09 17.77 18.30
CA GLU A 269 -1.91 17.96 19.74
C GLU A 269 -2.50 16.83 20.57
N ARG A 270 -3.77 16.50 20.33
CA ARG A 270 -4.46 15.39 21.01
C ARG A 270 -3.78 14.07 20.70
N THR A 271 -3.28 13.88 19.48
CA THR A 271 -2.59 12.67 19.07
C THR A 271 -1.28 12.49 19.84
N TYR A 272 -0.37 13.47 19.80
CA TYR A 272 0.92 13.32 20.47
C TYR A 272 0.76 13.20 22.00
N LYS A 273 -0.21 13.89 22.61
CA LYS A 273 -0.48 13.77 24.05
C LYS A 273 -0.90 12.36 24.47
N ASN A 274 -1.75 11.70 23.68
CA ASN A 274 -2.13 10.31 23.93
C ASN A 274 -0.95 9.36 23.72
N ILE A 275 -0.12 9.60 22.71
CA ILE A 275 1.11 8.83 22.47
C ILE A 275 2.07 8.97 23.66
N VAL A 276 2.35 10.19 24.11
CA VAL A 276 3.24 10.45 25.26
C VAL A 276 2.74 9.73 26.51
N LYS A 277 1.45 9.84 26.82
CA LYS A 277 0.83 9.12 27.95
C LYS A 277 0.99 7.60 27.83
N PHE A 278 0.86 7.05 26.63
CA PHE A 278 1.07 5.63 26.38
C PHE A 278 2.55 5.24 26.57
N LEU A 279 3.50 6.02 26.04
CA LEU A 279 4.93 5.80 26.21
C LEU A 279 5.35 5.89 27.69
N ASP A 280 4.76 6.80 28.46
CA ASP A 280 4.98 6.92 29.91
C ASP A 280 4.59 5.61 30.62
N SER A 281 3.52 4.95 30.15
CA SER A 281 2.99 3.72 30.77
C SER A 281 3.79 2.44 30.45
N LEU A 282 4.67 2.47 29.45
CA LEU A 282 5.55 1.33 29.15
C LEU A 282 6.52 1.08 30.30
N GLN A 283 6.73 -0.19 30.66
CA GLN A 283 7.62 -0.61 31.75
C GLN A 283 8.88 -1.24 31.17
#